data_AF-A0A956P4W6-F1
#
_entry.id   AF-A0A956P4W6-F1
#
_cell.length_a   1.000
_cell.length_b   1.000
_cell.length_c   1.000
_cell.angle_alpha   90.00
_cell.angle_beta   90.00
_cell.angle_gamma   90.00
#
_symmetry.space_group_name_H-M   'P 1'
#
loop_
_entity.id
_entity.type
_entity.pdbx_description
1 polymer ?
#
loop_
_entity_poly.entity_id
_entity_poly.type
_entity_poly.pdbx_seq_one_letter_code
_entity_poly.pdbx_strand_id
1 'polypeptide(L)' 'DAFWEEGLSSWDVAAGSLIIEEAGGRVSDYQGAPLDLYGPSIVATNGRLHDLTLELTRPYPLSPPRRP' A
#
# COMPACT_ATOMS: atom_id res chain seq x y z
N ASP A 1 2.03 5.40 11.99
CA ASP A 1 2.77 6.15 10.95
C ASP A 1 3.32 5.17 9.91
N ALA A 2 3.82 5.65 8.77
CA ALA A 2 3.75 4.95 7.48
C ALA A 2 4.63 3.68 7.31
N PHE A 3 4.13 2.77 6.46
CA PHE A 3 4.79 1.59 5.91
C PHE A 3 4.55 1.56 4.40
N TRP A 4 5.57 1.23 3.60
CA TRP A 4 5.41 0.98 2.18
C TRP A 4 6.40 -0.10 1.72
N GLU A 5 5.96 -1.02 0.88
CA GLU A 5 6.79 -2.14 0.39
C GLU A 5 6.29 -2.63 -0.98
N GLU A 6 7.17 -3.33 -1.69
CA GLU A 6 6.86 -4.05 -2.92
C GLU A 6 7.03 -5.57 -2.77
N GLY A 7 6.28 -6.34 -3.56
CA GLY A 7 6.50 -7.78 -3.71
C GLY A 7 6.05 -8.64 -2.52
N LEU A 8 5.22 -8.08 -1.64
CA LEU A 8 4.47 -8.85 -0.64
C LEU A 8 3.44 -9.75 -1.32
N SER A 9 3.19 -10.91 -0.72
CA SER A 9 2.13 -11.78 -1.20
C SER A 9 0.77 -11.29 -0.72
N SER A 10 -0.29 -11.66 -1.44
CA SER A 10 -1.66 -11.22 -1.15
C SER A 10 -2.11 -11.55 0.28
N TRP A 11 -1.62 -12.65 0.86
CA TRP A 11 -1.95 -13.03 2.24
C TRP A 11 -1.30 -12.14 3.30
N ASP A 12 -0.12 -11.57 3.03
CA ASP A 12 0.54 -10.63 3.93
C ASP A 12 -0.20 -9.28 3.94
N VAL A 13 -0.75 -8.90 2.78
CA VAL A 13 -1.44 -7.62 2.55
C VAL A 13 -2.90 -7.66 3.03
N ALA A 14 -3.62 -8.76 2.79
CA ALA A 14 -5.06 -8.83 3.03
C ALA A 14 -5.44 -8.61 4.51
N ALA A 15 -4.79 -9.31 5.44
CA ALA A 15 -5.09 -9.15 6.85
C ALA A 15 -4.64 -7.78 7.39
N GLY A 16 -3.46 -7.31 6.97
CA GLY A 16 -2.92 -6.04 7.42
C GLY A 16 -3.76 -4.84 6.98
N SER A 17 -4.18 -4.82 5.70
CA SER A 17 -4.99 -3.73 5.15
C SER A 17 -6.32 -3.54 5.88
N LEU A 18 -7.06 -4.63 6.13
CA LEU A 18 -8.32 -4.58 6.88
C LEU A 18 -8.12 -3.99 8.29
N ILE A 19 -7.09 -4.44 9.02
CA ILE A 19 -6.80 -3.92 10.37
C ILE A 19 -6.50 -2.42 10.33
N ILE A 20 -5.72 -1.97 9.36
CA ILE A 20 -5.34 -0.57 9.21
C ILE A 20 -6.57 0.28 8.90
N GLU A 21 -7.43 -0.16 7.97
CA GLU A 21 -8.65 0.57 7.60
C GLU A 21 -9.63 0.68 8.77
N GLU A 22 -9.88 -0.41 9.51
CA GLU A 22 -10.75 -0.41 10.70
C GLU A 22 -10.19 0.47 11.84
N ALA A 23 -8.88 0.61 11.93
CA ALA A 23 -8.22 1.54 12.86
C ALA A 23 -8.28 3.02 12.40
N GLY A 24 -8.92 3.32 11.26
CA GLY A 24 -9.01 4.66 10.67
C GLY A 24 -7.77 5.09 9.88
N GLY A 25 -6.92 4.14 9.51
CA GLY A 25 -5.78 4.35 8.63
C GLY A 25 -6.17 4.46 7.15
N ARG A 26 -5.17 4.61 6.28
CA ARG A 26 -5.33 4.64 4.82
C ARG A 26 -4.35 3.67 4.16
N VAL A 27 -4.86 2.91 3.19
CA VAL A 27 -4.07 2.01 2.34
C VAL A 27 -4.26 2.33 0.85
N SER A 28 -3.20 2.20 0.07
CA SER A 28 -3.19 2.44 -1.38
C SER A 28 -2.03 1.70 -2.05
N ASP A 29 -1.91 1.82 -3.37
CA ASP A 29 -0.64 1.56 -4.07
C ASP A 29 0.30 2.79 -4.00
N TYR A 30 1.48 2.71 -4.65
CA TYR A 30 2.46 3.81 -4.70
C TYR A 30 1.99 5.05 -5.45
N GLN A 31 0.93 4.93 -6.26
CA GLN A 31 0.35 6.01 -7.05
C GLN A 31 -0.87 6.67 -6.36
N GLY A 32 -1.30 6.11 -5.23
CA GLY A 32 -2.47 6.54 -4.46
C GLY A 32 -3.78 5.93 -4.97
N ALA A 33 -3.73 4.93 -5.86
CA ALA A 33 -4.91 4.20 -6.28
C ALA A 33 -5.37 3.24 -5.17
N PRO A 34 -6.66 2.83 -5.18
CA PRO A 34 -7.15 1.83 -4.24
C PRO A 34 -6.27 0.59 -4.22
N LEU A 35 -6.07 0.02 -3.02
CA LEU A 35 -5.23 -1.16 -2.85
C LEU A 35 -5.76 -2.34 -3.69
N ASP A 36 -4.88 -2.89 -4.54
CA ASP A 36 -5.08 -4.19 -5.19
C ASP A 36 -4.30 -5.25 -4.39
N LEU A 37 -5.00 -6.27 -3.87
CA LEU A 37 -4.38 -7.36 -3.10
C LEU A 37 -3.41 -8.22 -3.92
N TYR A 38 -3.55 -8.21 -5.24
CA TYR A 38 -2.64 -8.89 -6.17
C TYR A 38 -1.68 -7.90 -6.86
N GLY A 39 -1.76 -6.63 -6.46
CA GLY A 39 -0.91 -5.56 -6.92
C GLY A 39 0.53 -5.70 -6.42
N PRO A 40 1.47 -4.99 -7.05
CA PRO A 40 2.90 -5.12 -6.77
C PRO A 40 3.35 -4.38 -5.51
N SER A 41 2.55 -3.45 -4.99
CA SER A 41 2.96 -2.47 -3.98
C SER A 41 1.84 -2.14 -3.00
N ILE A 42 2.21 -1.75 -1.79
CA ILE A 42 1.29 -1.20 -0.79
C ILE A 42 1.92 0.02 -0.12
N VAL A 43 1.10 1.04 0.15
CA VAL A 43 1.34 2.12 1.11
C VAL A 43 0.27 2.02 2.19
N ALA A 44 0.70 1.98 3.45
CA ALA A 44 -0.16 1.88 4.63
C ALA A 44 0.22 2.96 5.63
N THR A 45 -0.75 3.76 6.10
CA THR A 45 -0.48 4.86 7.05
C THR A 45 -1.57 5.00 8.09
N ASN A 46 -1.32 5.81 9.11
CA ASN A 46 -2.35 6.28 10.06
C ASN A 46 -3.33 7.31 9.47
N GLY A 47 -3.40 7.43 8.14
CA GLY A 47 -4.24 8.37 7.41
C GLY A 47 -3.67 9.77 7.30
N ARG A 48 -3.04 10.29 8.37
CA ARG A 48 -2.52 11.67 8.43
C ARG A 48 -1.29 11.91 7.57
N LEU A 49 -0.43 10.89 7.45
CA LEU A 49 0.81 10.98 6.68
C LEU A 49 0.68 10.47 5.24
N HIS A 50 -0.51 10.02 4.83
CA HIS A 50 -0.66 9.29 3.58
C HIS A 50 -0.22 10.10 2.35
N ASP A 51 -0.66 11.36 2.25
CA ASP A 51 -0.34 12.19 1.08
C ASP A 51 1.16 12.52 1.04
N LEU A 52 1.79 12.75 2.20
CA LEU A 52 3.24 12.92 2.32
C LEU A 52 4.00 11.64 1.93
N THR A 53 3.53 10.47 2.36
CA THR A 53 4.13 9.19 1.96
C THR A 53 4.01 8.98 0.46
N LEU A 54 2.89 9.36 -0.16
CA LEU A 54 2.70 9.27 -1.61
C LEU A 54 3.69 10.16 -2.38
N GLU A 55 4.07 11.32 -1.85
CA GLU A 55 5.13 12.14 -2.46
C GLU A 55 6.48 11.40 -2.52
N LEU A 56 6.75 10.52 -1.55
CA LEU A 56 7.97 9.72 -1.50
C LEU A 56 7.91 8.49 -2.40
N THR A 57 6.74 7.87 -2.56
CA THR A 57 6.58 6.61 -3.33
C THR A 57 6.27 6.83 -4.80
N ARG A 58 5.56 7.90 -5.17
CA ARG A 58 5.12 8.18 -6.55
C ARG A 58 6.21 8.16 -7.62
N PRO A 59 7.45 8.65 -7.37
CA PRO A 59 8.53 8.59 -8.35
C PRO A 59 8.91 7.15 -8.76
N TYR A 60 8.56 6.14 -7.95
CA TYR A 60 8.84 4.74 -8.24
C TYR A 60 7.68 4.12 -9.05
N PRO A 61 7.93 3.65 -10.28
CA PRO A 61 6.91 3.02 -11.10
C PRO A 61 6.50 1.67 -10.50
N LEU A 62 5.23 1.31 -10.65
CA LEU A 62 4.73 0.01 -10.20
C LEU A 62 5.46 -1.11 -10.93
N SER A 63 6.13 -1.98 -10.16
CA SER A 63 6.71 -3.21 -10.67
C SER A 63 5.63 -4.07 -11.35
N PRO A 64 5.96 -4.86 -12.40
CA PRO A 64 4.99 -5.76 -13.01
C PRO A 64 4.48 -6.76 -11.97
N PRO A 65 3.19 -7.14 -12.02
CA PRO A 65 2.60 -8.08 -11.07
C PRO A 65 3.36 -9.41 -11.11
N ARG A 66 3.67 -9.96 -9.93
CA ARG A 66 4.27 -11.29 -9.83
C ARG A 66 3.22 -12.31 -10.26
N ARG A 67 3.52 -13.09 -11.29
CA ARG A 67 2.68 -14.23 -11.68
C ARG A 67 2.67 -15.25 -10.52
N PRO A 68 1.54 -15.95 -10.28
CA PRO A 68 1.48 -17.01 -9.29
C PRO A 68 2.46 -18.15 -9.60
#